data_AF-C5J5F2-F1
#
_entry.id   AF-C5J5F2-F1
#
_cell.length_a   1.000
_cell.length_b   1.000
_cell.length_c   1.000
_cell.angle_alpha   90.00
_cell.angle_beta   90.00
_cell.angle_gamma   90.00
#
_symmetry.space_group_name_H-M   'P 1'
#
loop_
_entity.id
_entity.type
_entity.pdbx_description
1 polymer ?
#
loop_
_entity_poly.entity_id
_entity_poly.type
_entity_poly.pdbx_seq_one_letter_code
_entity_poly.pdbx_strand_id
1 'polypeptide(L)'
;RDGEVSLARKMERGKLRMQKSISRSPLIQMMAVEIAENIKRASVELDDFVDLGNADIEEGSAADTKRRNEAKQLFADVTALHKKQHQLLEKYNAVAISNKKLRKKAFGKYSRGRVETSKAIRKIPFIGMRWKQFGKELERVAEELTHLEHEVRRAEASNSVNAQIRVRELKREIRKKEMMAGASLSDLKHTLQVIRFGEIEAERAKREMVEANLRLVIS
;
A
#
# COMPACT_ATOMS: atom_id res chain seq x y z
N ARG A 1 7.15 9.53 32.82
CA ARG A 1 8.09 9.44 31.67
C ARG A 1 8.05 8.06 30.98
N ASP A 2 8.19 6.92 31.67
CA ASP A 2 8.13 5.59 31.00
C ASP A 2 6.76 5.24 30.34
N GLY A 3 5.66 5.71 30.92
CA GLY A 3 4.31 5.53 30.34
C GLY A 3 4.15 6.22 28.98
N GLU A 4 4.57 7.47 28.86
CA GLU A 4 4.52 8.26 27.61
C GLU A 4 5.36 7.63 26.51
N VAL A 5 6.58 7.18 26.83
CA VAL A 5 7.46 6.50 25.87
C VAL A 5 6.85 5.18 25.38
N SER A 6 6.19 4.44 26.27
CA SER A 6 5.47 3.21 25.92
C SER A 6 4.30 3.49 24.96
N LEU A 7 3.53 4.54 25.21
CA LEU A 7 2.42 4.99 24.36
C LEU A 7 2.91 5.47 22.99
N ALA A 8 3.97 6.27 22.95
CA ALA A 8 4.59 6.71 21.71
C ALA A 8 5.04 5.51 20.84
N ARG A 9 5.72 4.53 21.46
CA ARG A 9 6.14 3.29 20.77
C ARG A 9 4.96 2.46 20.29
N LYS A 10 3.85 2.38 21.05
CA LYS A 10 2.61 1.70 20.59
C LYS A 10 2.02 2.40 19.36
N MET A 11 1.92 3.73 19.39
CA MET A 11 1.42 4.52 18.28
C MET A 11 2.28 4.35 17.01
N GLU A 12 3.61 4.41 17.15
CA GLU A 12 4.54 4.21 16.04
C GLU A 12 4.43 2.79 15.45
N ARG A 13 4.28 1.77 16.30
CA ARG A 13 4.08 0.38 15.85
C ARG A 13 2.79 0.21 15.05
N GLY A 14 1.69 0.81 15.51
CA GLY A 14 0.41 0.80 14.78
C GLY A 14 0.53 1.45 13.40
N LYS A 15 1.13 2.65 13.33
CA LYS A 15 1.43 3.35 12.07
C LYS A 15 2.31 2.51 11.13
N LEU A 16 3.37 1.91 11.67
CA LEU A 16 4.29 1.09 10.89
C LEU A 16 3.62 -0.19 10.36
N ARG A 17 2.72 -0.80 11.13
CA ARG A 17 1.94 -1.97 10.71
C ARG A 17 1.04 -1.61 9.52
N MET A 18 0.31 -0.50 9.62
CA MET A 18 -0.50 0.04 8.52
C MET A 18 0.34 0.28 7.27
N GLN A 19 1.44 1.04 7.38
CA GLN A 19 2.32 1.36 6.25
C GLN A 19 2.90 0.09 5.59
N LYS A 20 3.26 -0.92 6.38
CA LYS A 20 3.74 -2.22 5.85
C LYS A 20 2.65 -2.93 5.05
N SER A 21 1.42 -2.96 5.53
CA SER A 21 0.31 -3.60 4.81
C SER A 21 -0.02 -2.87 3.51
N ILE A 22 -0.13 -1.53 3.57
CA ILE A 22 -0.39 -0.68 2.41
C ILE A 22 0.71 -0.85 1.35
N SER A 23 1.98 -0.66 1.71
CA SER A 23 3.11 -0.73 0.76
C SER A 23 3.40 -2.12 0.16
N ARG A 24 2.80 -3.18 0.70
CA ARG A 24 2.92 -4.55 0.16
C ARG A 24 1.82 -4.90 -0.84
N SER A 25 0.77 -4.10 -0.92
CA SER A 25 -0.30 -4.27 -1.89
C SER A 25 0.20 -3.93 -3.30
N PRO A 26 0.01 -4.80 -4.30
CA PRO A 26 0.42 -4.54 -5.68
C PRO A 26 -0.21 -3.26 -6.26
N LEU A 27 -1.48 -3.00 -5.96
CA LEU A 27 -2.18 -1.76 -6.36
C LEU A 27 -1.42 -0.51 -5.92
N ILE A 28 -0.99 -0.48 -4.65
CA ILE A 28 -0.23 0.66 -4.11
C ILE A 28 1.16 0.77 -4.72
N GLN A 29 1.80 -0.37 -4.99
CA GLN A 29 3.10 -0.36 -5.67
C GLN A 29 3.00 0.25 -7.07
N MET A 30 1.94 -0.08 -7.82
CA MET A 30 1.68 0.52 -9.13
C MET A 30 1.42 2.02 -9.02
N MET A 31 0.56 2.46 -8.09
CA MET A 31 0.32 3.90 -7.87
C MET A 31 1.59 4.65 -7.45
N ALA A 32 2.45 4.04 -6.62
CA ALA A 32 3.72 4.66 -6.23
C ALA A 32 4.68 4.82 -7.42
N VAL A 33 4.71 3.84 -8.34
CA VAL A 33 5.49 3.91 -9.58
C VAL A 33 4.90 4.96 -10.53
N GLU A 34 3.58 5.04 -10.64
CA GLU A 34 2.90 6.07 -11.45
C GLU A 34 3.22 7.48 -10.95
N ILE A 35 3.18 7.70 -9.63
CA ILE A 35 3.63 8.96 -9.02
C ILE A 35 5.11 9.24 -9.36
N ALA A 36 5.98 8.24 -9.26
CA ALA A 36 7.40 8.38 -9.60
C ALA A 36 7.61 8.79 -11.07
N GLU A 37 6.83 8.21 -11.99
CA GLU A 37 6.88 8.54 -13.42
C GLU A 37 6.36 9.95 -13.70
N ASN A 38 5.27 10.35 -13.05
CA ASN A 38 4.69 11.68 -13.20
C ASN A 38 5.63 12.78 -12.67
N ILE A 39 6.27 12.54 -11.52
CA ILE A 39 7.33 13.44 -10.99
C ILE A 39 8.51 13.51 -11.97
N LYS A 40 8.93 12.37 -12.53
CA LYS A 40 10.03 12.32 -13.51
C LYS A 40 9.70 13.11 -14.79
N ARG A 41 8.44 13.12 -15.21
CA ARG A 41 7.95 13.88 -16.39
C ARG A 41 7.62 15.35 -16.09
N ALA A 42 7.77 15.79 -14.84
CA ALA A 42 7.35 17.10 -14.37
C ALA A 42 5.86 17.39 -14.64
N SER A 43 5.01 16.36 -14.61
CA SER A 43 3.55 16.53 -14.76
C SER A 43 2.85 16.82 -13.43
N VAL A 44 3.52 16.55 -12.31
CA VAL A 44 3.08 16.84 -10.95
C VAL A 44 4.28 17.31 -10.14
N GLU A 45 4.04 18.15 -9.14
CA GLU A 45 5.09 18.65 -8.26
C GLU A 45 5.46 17.64 -7.19
N LEU A 46 6.75 17.59 -6.82
CA LEU A 46 7.25 16.69 -5.78
C LEU A 46 6.59 16.99 -4.41
N ASP A 47 6.34 18.27 -4.17
CA ASP A 47 5.87 18.81 -2.90
C ASP A 47 4.41 18.44 -2.63
N ASP A 48 3.65 18.03 -3.65
CA ASP A 48 2.30 17.48 -3.50
C ASP A 48 2.30 16.11 -2.79
N PHE A 49 3.42 15.39 -2.81
CA PHE A 49 3.50 14.01 -2.33
C PHE A 49 4.39 13.85 -1.11
N VAL A 50 5.43 14.68 -0.99
CA VAL A 50 6.49 14.51 0.00
C VAL A 50 6.51 15.67 0.97
N ASP A 51 6.60 15.34 2.25
CA ASP A 51 6.95 16.29 3.30
C ASP A 51 8.48 16.42 3.34
N LEU A 52 9.00 17.41 2.61
CA LEU A 52 10.42 17.71 2.59
C LEU A 52 10.88 18.43 3.87
N GLY A 53 10.01 18.82 4.81
CA GLY A 53 10.39 19.45 6.08
C GLY A 53 11.21 20.75 5.99
N ASN A 54 11.35 21.42 7.14
CA ASN A 54 12.11 22.66 7.38
C ASN A 54 11.68 23.89 6.56
N ALA A 55 10.76 24.67 7.13
CA ALA A 55 10.41 26.01 6.64
C ALA A 55 11.57 27.03 6.69
N ASP A 56 12.66 26.71 7.40
CA ASP A 56 13.83 27.59 7.56
C ASP A 56 14.85 27.47 6.42
N ILE A 57 14.68 26.50 5.51
CA ILE A 57 15.55 26.38 4.34
C ILE A 57 14.95 27.22 3.22
N GLU A 58 15.71 28.20 2.74
CA GLU A 58 15.31 29.01 1.60
C GLU A 58 15.13 28.13 0.35
N GLU A 59 13.98 28.25 -0.28
CA GLU A 59 13.62 27.55 -1.51
C GLU A 59 14.62 27.89 -2.62
N GLY A 60 15.13 26.88 -3.32
CA GLY A 60 16.17 27.08 -4.34
C GLY A 60 17.60 27.21 -3.80
N SER A 61 17.81 27.13 -2.48
CA SER A 61 19.15 26.97 -1.91
C SER A 61 19.80 25.64 -2.35
N ALA A 62 21.13 25.55 -2.21
CA ALA A 62 21.85 24.30 -2.47
C ALA A 62 21.38 23.15 -1.56
N ALA A 63 20.97 23.47 -0.33
CA ALA A 63 20.42 22.50 0.63
C ALA A 63 19.04 21.98 0.21
N ASP A 64 18.14 22.87 -0.24
CA ASP A 64 16.82 22.50 -0.76
C ASP A 64 16.94 21.62 -2.01
N THR A 65 17.76 22.05 -2.98
CA THR A 65 18.02 21.30 -4.22
C THR A 65 18.53 19.89 -3.94
N LYS A 66 19.47 19.75 -2.98
CA LYS A 66 19.98 18.45 -2.57
C LYS A 66 18.87 17.57 -2.00
N ARG A 67 18.00 18.11 -1.15
CA ARG A 67 16.90 17.36 -0.52
C ARG A 67 15.83 16.93 -1.53
N ARG A 68 15.45 17.82 -2.45
CA ARG A 68 14.56 17.50 -3.58
C ARG A 68 15.15 16.38 -4.44
N ASN A 69 16.45 16.41 -4.71
CA ASN A 69 17.14 15.36 -5.48
C ASN A 69 17.19 14.02 -4.73
N GLU A 70 17.45 14.02 -3.43
CA GLU A 70 17.39 12.83 -2.58
C GLU A 70 15.98 12.21 -2.59
N ALA A 71 14.93 13.02 -2.47
CA ALA A 71 13.56 12.55 -2.56
C ALA A 71 13.22 11.98 -3.95
N LYS A 72 13.63 12.65 -5.05
CA LYS A 72 13.50 12.12 -6.42
C LYS A 72 14.23 10.77 -6.58
N GLN A 73 15.40 10.61 -5.97
CA GLN A 73 16.14 9.35 -5.99
C GLN A 73 15.35 8.22 -5.30
N LEU A 74 14.66 8.49 -4.19
CA LEU A 74 13.82 7.49 -3.53
C LEU A 74 12.69 7.00 -4.44
N PHE A 75 12.07 7.88 -5.24
CA PHE A 75 11.08 7.48 -6.25
C PHE A 75 11.71 6.64 -7.37
N ALA A 76 12.89 7.02 -7.85
CA ALA A 76 13.62 6.24 -8.85
C ALA A 76 13.97 4.82 -8.36
N ASP A 77 14.38 4.69 -7.08
CA ASP A 77 14.65 3.42 -6.43
C ASP A 77 13.41 2.53 -6.36
N VAL A 78 12.24 3.11 -6.07
CA VAL A 78 10.95 2.38 -6.08
C VAL A 78 10.67 1.81 -7.47
N THR A 79 10.80 2.61 -8.53
CA THR A 79 10.58 2.14 -9.91
C THR A 79 11.55 1.02 -10.29
N ALA A 80 12.84 1.15 -9.94
CA ALA A 80 13.85 0.13 -10.22
C ALA A 80 13.56 -1.19 -9.46
N LEU A 81 13.23 -1.10 -8.17
CA LEU A 81 12.92 -2.27 -7.34
C LEU A 81 11.61 -2.94 -7.76
N HIS A 82 10.59 -2.16 -8.15
CA HIS A 82 9.34 -2.70 -8.67
C HIS A 82 9.56 -3.47 -9.99
N LYS A 83 10.37 -2.92 -10.91
CA LYS A 83 10.76 -3.62 -12.15
C LYS A 83 11.51 -4.93 -11.85
N LYS A 84 12.46 -4.91 -10.92
CA LYS A 84 13.19 -6.11 -10.46
C LYS A 84 12.23 -7.14 -9.83
N GLN A 85 11.27 -6.69 -9.02
CA GLN A 85 10.24 -7.55 -8.44
C GLN A 85 9.39 -8.22 -9.53
N HIS A 86 9.00 -7.49 -10.57
CA HIS A 86 8.24 -8.05 -11.69
C HIS A 86 9.02 -9.14 -12.44
N GLN A 87 10.29 -8.89 -12.76
CA GLN A 87 11.17 -9.90 -13.38
C GLN A 87 11.34 -11.16 -12.51
N LEU A 88 11.36 -11.01 -11.17
CA LEU A 88 11.40 -12.14 -10.26
C LEU A 88 10.08 -12.93 -10.25
N LEU A 89 8.94 -12.25 -10.43
CA LEU A 89 7.64 -12.88 -10.58
C LEU A 89 7.56 -13.69 -11.88
N GLU A 90 7.99 -13.12 -13.01
CA GLU A 90 8.06 -13.81 -14.29
C GLU A 90 8.93 -15.07 -14.20
N LYS A 91 10.12 -14.95 -13.60
CA LYS A 91 11.00 -16.10 -13.34
C LYS A 91 10.37 -17.15 -12.45
N TYR A 92 9.56 -16.77 -11.46
CA TYR A 92 8.82 -17.71 -10.63
C TYR A 92 7.71 -18.43 -11.42
N ASN A 93 6.95 -17.69 -12.23
CA ASN A 93 5.86 -18.24 -13.04
C ASN A 93 6.37 -19.15 -14.17
N ALA A 94 7.55 -18.87 -14.72
CA ALA A 94 8.20 -19.71 -15.73
C ALA A 94 8.70 -21.07 -15.19
N VAL A 95 8.85 -21.23 -13.86
CA VAL A 95 9.27 -22.51 -13.28
C VAL A 95 8.11 -23.50 -13.26
N ALA A 96 8.29 -24.62 -13.97
CA ALA A 96 7.34 -25.73 -14.00
C ALA A 96 6.91 -26.18 -12.60
N ILE A 97 5.60 -26.48 -12.45
CA ILE A 97 4.99 -26.88 -11.18
C ILE A 97 5.64 -28.16 -10.61
N SER A 98 6.11 -29.05 -11.49
CA SER A 98 6.82 -30.28 -11.12
C SER A 98 8.13 -30.04 -10.35
N ASN A 99 8.87 -28.96 -10.66
CA ASN A 99 10.14 -28.68 -10.01
C ASN A 99 9.96 -27.89 -8.70
N LYS A 100 9.44 -28.59 -7.68
CA LYS A 100 9.10 -28.01 -6.36
C LYS A 100 10.26 -27.26 -5.71
N LYS A 101 11.50 -27.78 -5.78
CA LYS A 101 12.68 -27.18 -5.14
C LYS A 101 13.05 -25.84 -5.78
N LEU A 102 13.13 -25.80 -7.10
CA LEU A 102 13.43 -24.57 -7.83
C LEU A 102 12.31 -23.54 -7.65
N ARG A 103 11.05 -23.98 -7.70
CA ARG A 103 9.88 -23.13 -7.50
C ARG A 103 9.88 -22.47 -6.12
N LYS A 104 10.17 -23.22 -5.05
CA LYS A 104 10.33 -22.67 -3.69
C LYS A 104 11.44 -21.63 -3.62
N LYS A 105 12.59 -21.87 -4.26
CA LYS A 105 13.71 -20.91 -4.32
C LYS A 105 13.32 -19.64 -5.07
N ALA A 106 12.65 -19.76 -6.21
CA ALA A 106 12.17 -18.63 -7.00
C ALA A 106 11.13 -17.80 -6.24
N PHE A 107 10.16 -18.47 -5.60
CA PHE A 107 9.16 -17.82 -4.75
C PHE A 107 9.79 -17.06 -3.58
N GLY A 108 10.81 -17.64 -2.93
CA GLY A 108 11.55 -16.96 -1.86
C GLY A 108 12.27 -15.70 -2.35
N LYS A 109 12.87 -15.73 -3.56
CA LYS A 109 13.48 -14.54 -4.17
C LYS A 109 12.44 -13.46 -4.49
N TYR A 110 11.32 -13.83 -5.11
CA TYR A 110 10.21 -12.92 -5.37
C TYR A 110 9.67 -12.28 -4.08
N SER A 111 9.48 -13.09 -3.04
CA SER A 111 8.99 -12.62 -1.74
C SER A 111 9.93 -11.61 -1.08
N ARG A 112 11.25 -11.82 -1.19
CA ARG A 112 12.26 -10.83 -0.74
C ARG A 112 12.19 -9.55 -1.56
N GLY A 113 12.05 -9.66 -2.89
CA GLY A 113 11.83 -8.52 -3.78
C GLY A 113 10.60 -7.68 -3.36
N ARG A 114 9.47 -8.32 -3.04
CA ARG A 114 8.29 -7.62 -2.50
C ARG A 114 8.58 -6.83 -1.23
N VAL A 115 9.39 -7.39 -0.33
CA VAL A 115 9.78 -6.72 0.92
C VAL A 115 10.73 -5.56 0.65
N GLU A 116 11.66 -5.69 -0.31
CA GLU A 116 12.55 -4.62 -0.75
C GLU A 116 11.75 -3.42 -1.31
N THR A 117 10.81 -3.67 -2.23
CA THR A 117 9.92 -2.63 -2.78
C THR A 117 9.09 -1.95 -1.69
N SER A 118 8.49 -2.73 -0.78
CA SER A 118 7.73 -2.19 0.36
C SER A 118 8.60 -1.35 1.31
N LYS A 119 9.88 -1.71 1.49
CA LYS A 119 10.80 -0.89 2.28
C LYS A 119 11.14 0.41 1.56
N ALA A 120 11.37 0.39 0.25
CA ALA A 120 11.67 1.58 -0.54
C ALA A 120 10.50 2.58 -0.54
N ILE A 121 9.26 2.10 -0.77
CA ILE A 121 8.06 2.95 -0.68
C ILE A 121 7.95 3.62 0.69
N ARG A 122 8.24 2.88 1.77
CA ARG A 122 8.18 3.44 3.14
C ARG A 122 9.32 4.38 3.50
N LYS A 123 10.41 4.40 2.73
CA LYS A 123 11.50 5.38 2.91
C LYS A 123 11.12 6.76 2.36
N ILE A 124 10.20 6.81 1.40
CA ILE A 124 9.70 8.09 0.87
C ILE A 124 9.00 8.84 2.01
N PRO A 125 9.36 10.10 2.28
CA PRO A 125 8.73 10.91 3.30
C PRO A 125 7.37 11.42 2.82
N PHE A 126 6.44 10.51 2.52
CA PHE A 126 5.10 10.89 2.08
C PHE A 126 4.41 11.78 3.12
N ILE A 127 3.71 12.81 2.64
CA ILE A 127 2.80 13.61 3.47
C ILE A 127 1.82 12.68 4.18
N GLY A 128 1.53 12.94 5.46
CA GLY A 128 0.71 12.04 6.29
C GLY A 128 -0.63 11.63 5.68
N MET A 129 -1.26 12.52 4.90
CA MET A 129 -2.52 12.25 4.21
C MET A 129 -2.41 11.24 3.06
N ARG A 130 -1.24 11.09 2.43
CA ARG A 130 -1.02 10.16 1.31
C ARG A 130 -1.20 8.71 1.72
N TRP A 131 -0.74 8.32 2.93
CA TRP A 131 -0.99 6.98 3.46
C TRP A 131 -2.48 6.69 3.66
N LYS A 132 -3.26 7.70 4.08
CA LYS A 132 -4.72 7.56 4.19
C LYS A 132 -5.39 7.41 2.83
N GLN A 133 -4.94 8.16 1.83
CA GLN A 133 -5.45 8.05 0.45
C GLN A 133 -5.16 6.66 -0.13
N PHE A 134 -3.95 6.12 0.06
CA PHE A 134 -3.64 4.74 -0.33
C PHE A 134 -4.56 3.72 0.35
N GLY A 135 -4.83 3.88 1.65
CA GLY A 135 -5.82 3.04 2.35
C GLY A 135 -7.21 3.10 1.70
N LYS A 136 -7.70 4.32 1.42
CA LYS A 136 -9.00 4.54 0.77
C LYS A 136 -9.09 3.92 -0.63
N GLU A 137 -8.03 3.96 -1.42
CA GLU A 137 -8.02 3.30 -2.74
C GLU A 137 -8.13 1.78 -2.63
N LEU A 138 -7.52 1.17 -1.60
CA LEU A 138 -7.70 -0.26 -1.34
C LEU A 138 -9.13 -0.58 -0.92
N GLU A 139 -9.74 0.27 -0.09
CA GLU A 139 -11.15 0.12 0.32
C GLU A 139 -12.07 0.23 -0.89
N ARG A 140 -11.92 1.26 -1.73
CA ARG A 140 -12.71 1.45 -2.94
C ARG A 140 -12.68 0.23 -3.85
N VAL A 141 -11.48 -0.31 -4.15
CA VAL A 141 -11.34 -1.49 -5.02
C VAL A 141 -11.95 -2.73 -4.37
N ALA A 142 -11.80 -2.92 -3.06
CA ALA A 142 -12.40 -4.04 -2.34
C ALA A 142 -13.93 -3.96 -2.29
N GLU A 143 -14.49 -2.75 -2.15
CA GLU A 143 -15.94 -2.50 -2.16
C GLU A 143 -16.53 -2.78 -3.55
N GLU A 144 -15.89 -2.29 -4.62
CA GLU A 144 -16.29 -2.58 -5.99
C GLU A 144 -16.31 -4.08 -6.31
N LEU A 145 -15.26 -4.81 -5.90
CA LEU A 145 -15.19 -6.26 -6.06
C LEU A 145 -16.24 -6.97 -5.22
N THR A 146 -16.50 -6.50 -4.00
CA THR A 146 -17.55 -7.05 -3.13
C THR A 146 -18.92 -6.86 -3.77
N HIS A 147 -19.20 -5.69 -4.35
CA HIS A 147 -20.44 -5.42 -5.07
C HIS A 147 -20.64 -6.40 -6.24
N LEU A 148 -19.60 -6.62 -7.05
CA LEU A 148 -19.63 -7.58 -8.15
C LEU A 148 -19.89 -9.02 -7.65
N GLU A 149 -19.27 -9.44 -6.54
CA GLU A 149 -19.56 -10.76 -5.93
C GLU A 149 -21.01 -10.88 -5.45
N HIS A 150 -21.60 -9.80 -4.94
CA HIS A 150 -23.01 -9.78 -4.57
C HIS A 150 -23.92 -9.87 -5.81
N GLU A 151 -23.58 -9.18 -6.90
CA GLU A 151 -24.31 -9.33 -8.18
C GLU A 151 -24.23 -10.75 -8.72
N VAL A 152 -23.06 -11.39 -8.67
CA VAL A 152 -22.89 -12.80 -9.08
C VAL A 152 -23.81 -13.69 -8.26
N ARG A 153 -23.80 -13.58 -6.92
CA ARG A 153 -24.66 -14.40 -6.05
C ARG A 153 -26.15 -14.18 -6.33
N ARG A 154 -26.58 -12.94 -6.59
CA ARG A 154 -27.97 -12.65 -6.96
C ARG A 154 -28.35 -13.26 -8.31
N ALA A 155 -27.47 -13.18 -9.30
CA ALA A 155 -27.71 -13.76 -10.61
C ALA A 155 -27.71 -15.30 -10.56
N GLU A 156 -26.84 -15.92 -9.74
CA GLU A 156 -26.80 -17.36 -9.53
C GLU A 156 -28.07 -17.93 -8.86
N ALA A 157 -28.81 -17.10 -8.12
CA ALA A 157 -30.10 -17.49 -7.55
C ALA A 157 -31.19 -17.69 -8.63
N SER A 158 -31.02 -17.13 -9.83
CA SER A 158 -31.89 -17.36 -10.97
C SER A 158 -31.30 -18.44 -11.88
N ASN A 159 -32.04 -19.53 -12.11
CA ASN A 159 -31.56 -20.65 -12.93
C ASN A 159 -31.83 -20.47 -14.45
N SER A 160 -32.01 -19.23 -14.91
CA SER A 160 -32.31 -18.92 -16.32
C SER A 160 -31.04 -18.88 -17.18
N VAL A 161 -31.17 -19.17 -18.48
CA VAL A 161 -30.06 -19.08 -19.44
C VAL A 161 -29.45 -17.67 -19.47
N ASN A 162 -30.28 -16.63 -19.39
CA ASN A 162 -29.84 -15.24 -19.32
C ASN A 162 -29.04 -14.95 -18.03
N ALA A 163 -29.48 -15.49 -16.89
CA ALA A 163 -28.74 -15.37 -15.64
C ALA A 163 -27.36 -16.06 -15.73
N GLN A 164 -27.27 -17.24 -16.37
CA GLN A 164 -25.98 -17.92 -16.58
C GLN A 164 -25.02 -17.13 -17.49
N ILE A 165 -25.54 -16.38 -18.48
CA ILE A 165 -24.73 -15.47 -19.31
C ILE A 165 -24.23 -14.31 -18.44
N ARG A 166 -25.11 -13.66 -17.69
CA ARG A 166 -24.76 -12.54 -16.79
C ARG A 166 -23.73 -12.94 -15.73
N VAL A 167 -23.86 -14.12 -15.13
CA VAL A 167 -22.87 -14.66 -14.18
C VAL A 167 -21.49 -14.81 -14.83
N ARG A 168 -21.43 -15.29 -16.07
CA ARG A 168 -20.16 -15.44 -16.80
C ARG A 168 -19.52 -14.08 -17.08
N GLU A 169 -20.30 -13.07 -17.44
CA GLU A 169 -19.83 -11.69 -17.65
C GLU A 169 -19.30 -11.07 -16.36
N LEU A 170 -20.06 -11.13 -15.26
CA LEU A 170 -19.65 -10.60 -13.97
C LEU A 170 -18.40 -11.28 -13.43
N LYS A 171 -18.28 -12.60 -13.56
CA LYS A 171 -17.05 -13.34 -13.20
C LYS A 171 -15.85 -12.93 -14.06
N ARG A 172 -16.04 -12.55 -15.33
CA ARG A 172 -14.97 -11.99 -16.16
C ARG A 172 -14.56 -10.60 -15.68
N GLU A 173 -15.54 -9.77 -15.30
CA GLU A 173 -15.28 -8.44 -14.76
C GLU A 173 -14.51 -8.49 -13.43
N ILE A 174 -14.91 -9.37 -12.51
CA ILE A 174 -14.18 -9.63 -11.26
C ILE A 174 -12.72 -9.99 -11.55
N ARG A 175 -12.48 -10.98 -12.43
CA ARG A 175 -11.11 -11.38 -12.80
C ARG A 175 -10.30 -10.24 -13.41
N LYS A 176 -10.93 -9.39 -14.23
CA LYS A 176 -10.28 -8.21 -14.81
C LYS A 176 -9.88 -7.21 -13.72
N LYS A 177 -10.77 -6.92 -12.77
CA LYS A 177 -10.48 -6.01 -11.65
C LYS A 177 -9.41 -6.57 -10.71
N GLU A 178 -9.45 -7.86 -10.38
CA GLU A 178 -8.41 -8.51 -9.58
C GLU A 178 -7.05 -8.48 -10.28
N MET A 179 -7.01 -8.69 -11.60
CA MET A 179 -5.80 -8.57 -12.40
C MET A 179 -5.25 -7.14 -12.39
N MET A 180 -6.12 -6.13 -12.55
CA MET A 180 -5.74 -4.71 -12.47
C MET A 180 -5.25 -4.31 -11.08
N ALA A 181 -5.83 -4.86 -10.01
CA ALA A 181 -5.38 -4.62 -8.64
C ALA A 181 -4.12 -5.43 -8.28
N GLY A 182 -3.81 -6.47 -9.05
CA GLY A 182 -2.77 -7.45 -8.78
C GLY A 182 -3.02 -8.32 -7.54
N ALA A 183 -4.25 -8.34 -7.02
CA ALA A 183 -4.63 -9.02 -5.80
C ALA A 183 -6.09 -9.52 -5.87
N SER A 184 -6.37 -10.65 -5.24
CA SER A 184 -7.73 -11.15 -5.10
C SER A 184 -8.54 -10.33 -4.10
N LEU A 185 -9.87 -10.41 -4.15
CA LEU A 185 -10.71 -9.77 -3.12
C LEU A 185 -10.37 -10.28 -1.71
N SER A 186 -10.06 -11.57 -1.57
CA SER A 186 -9.66 -12.15 -0.28
C SER A 186 -8.37 -11.51 0.25
N ASP A 187 -7.37 -11.33 -0.61
CA ASP A 187 -6.10 -10.68 -0.24
C ASP A 187 -6.30 -9.20 0.13
N LEU A 188 -7.17 -8.49 -0.60
CA LEU A 188 -7.53 -7.10 -0.31
C LEU A 188 -8.24 -6.98 1.04
N LYS A 189 -9.25 -7.81 1.30
CA LYS A 189 -9.96 -7.86 2.60
C LYS A 189 -9.00 -8.15 3.76
N HIS A 190 -8.09 -9.11 3.59
CA HIS A 190 -7.06 -9.41 4.59
C HIS A 190 -6.15 -8.21 4.83
N THR A 191 -5.68 -7.56 3.76
CA THR A 191 -4.83 -6.36 3.86
C THR A 191 -5.53 -5.23 4.61
N LEU A 192 -6.80 -4.96 4.29
CA LEU A 192 -7.64 -3.95 4.96
C LEU A 192 -7.87 -4.27 6.44
N GLN A 193 -8.08 -5.54 6.79
CA GLN A 193 -8.21 -5.95 8.19
C GLN A 193 -6.94 -5.63 9.00
N VAL A 194 -5.76 -5.90 8.44
CA VAL A 194 -4.48 -5.58 9.11
C VAL A 194 -4.26 -4.07 9.21
N ILE A 195 -4.70 -3.30 8.21
CA ILE A 195 -4.68 -1.83 8.24
C ILE A 195 -5.54 -1.31 9.40
N ARG A 196 -6.82 -1.73 9.45
CA ARG A 196 -7.77 -1.34 10.51
C ARG A 196 -7.26 -1.68 11.90
N PHE A 197 -6.65 -2.86 12.08
CA PHE A 197 -6.06 -3.22 13.36
C PHE A 197 -4.93 -2.28 13.78
N GLY A 198 -4.06 -1.89 12.82
CA GLY A 198 -2.99 -0.92 13.08
C GLY A 198 -3.51 0.47 13.40
N GLU A 199 -4.59 0.90 12.75
CA GLU A 199 -5.27 2.18 13.02
C GLU A 199 -5.88 2.21 14.42
N ILE A 200 -6.62 1.16 14.80
CA ILE A 200 -7.23 1.05 16.14
C ILE A 200 -6.16 1.07 17.22
N GLU A 201 -5.05 0.34 17.04
CA GLU A 201 -3.94 0.31 17.99
C GLU A 201 -3.27 1.70 18.14
N ALA A 202 -3.04 2.40 17.03
CA ALA A 202 -2.45 3.73 17.04
C ALA A 202 -3.38 4.77 17.67
N GLU A 203 -4.66 4.72 17.33
CA GLU A 203 -5.67 5.65 17.82
C GLU A 203 -5.93 5.45 19.32
N ARG A 204 -5.96 4.20 19.80
CA ARG A 204 -6.05 3.90 21.22
C ARG A 204 -4.85 4.47 22.00
N ALA A 205 -3.63 4.24 21.52
CA ALA A 205 -2.42 4.77 22.16
C ALA A 205 -2.41 6.31 22.18
N LYS A 206 -2.91 6.94 21.11
CA LYS A 206 -3.06 8.40 21.01
C LYS A 206 -4.05 8.93 22.05
N ARG A 207 -5.22 8.28 22.20
CA ARG A 207 -6.23 8.68 23.22
C ARG A 207 -5.68 8.54 24.64
N GLU A 208 -5.05 7.41 24.95
CA GLU A 208 -4.40 7.18 26.25
C GLU A 208 -3.35 8.27 26.57
N MET A 209 -2.59 8.73 25.56
CA MET A 209 -1.62 9.82 25.71
C MET A 209 -2.30 11.18 25.95
N VAL A 210 -3.35 11.50 25.19
CA VAL A 210 -4.10 12.76 25.37
C VAL A 210 -4.75 12.79 26.75
N GLU A 211 -5.38 11.71 27.19
CA GLU A 211 -5.99 11.62 28.53
C GLU A 211 -4.95 11.77 29.65
N ALA A 212 -3.76 11.16 29.51
CA ALA A 212 -2.68 11.33 30.47
C ALA A 212 -2.22 12.79 30.55
N ASN A 213 -2.06 13.46 29.41
CA ASN A 213 -1.71 14.88 29.36
C ASN A 213 -2.80 15.77 29.95
N LEU A 214 -4.07 15.49 29.68
CA LEU A 214 -5.20 16.24 30.26
C LEU A 214 -5.25 16.09 31.78
N ARG A 215 -5.02 14.88 32.32
CA ARG A 215 -4.93 14.66 33.77
C ARG A 215 -3.80 15.45 34.43
N LEU A 216 -2.66 15.60 33.74
CA LEU A 216 -1.52 16.41 34.19
C LEU A 216 -1.79 17.92 34.13
N VAL A 217 -2.58 18.38 33.16
CA VAL A 217 -2.94 19.82 33.04
C VAL A 217 -3.96 20.24 34.08
N ILE A 218 -4.79 19.31 34.56
CA ILE A 218 -5.83 19.56 35.57
C ILE A 218 -5.29 19.41 37.01
N SER A 219 -4.16 18.71 37.21
CA SER A 219 -3.48 18.53 38.51
C SER A 219 -2.53 19.67 38.84
#